data_AF-A0A4P9CBN1-F1
#
_entry.id   AF-A0A4P9CBN1-F1
#
_cell.length_a   1.000
_cell.length_b   1.000
_cell.length_c   1.000
_cell.angle_alpha   90.00
_cell.angle_beta   90.00
_cell.angle_gamma   90.00
#
_symmetry.space_group_name_H-M   'P 1'
#
loop_
_entity.id
_entity.type
_entity.pdbx_description
1 polymer ?
#
loop_
_entity_poly.entity_id
_entity_poly.type
_entity_poly.pdbx_seq_one_letter_code
_entity_poly.pdbx_strand_id
1 'polypeptide(L)'
;MEAAGRKVLKVGGILMAIIGVFGAVIAVSGIIGYNNMDPSMAADMEKIMGVSIRDLSVNLMVSTVVCVFELVVGILGVAFSKKAEKGALCFILGIIIIIFQVGSVIYGSLRTGFTADMILTLIAGLIIPGVYTFGAWKNMRSAQQA
;
A
#
# COMPACT_ATOMS: atom_id res chain seq x y z
N MET A 1 2.86 5.47 -31.44
CA MET A 1 2.31 6.62 -30.66
C MET A 1 2.62 6.38 -29.19
N GLU A 2 3.17 7.36 -28.45
CA GLU A 2 3.38 7.19 -27.01
C GLU A 2 2.02 7.20 -26.29
N ALA A 3 1.72 6.14 -25.52
CA ALA A 3 0.47 6.09 -24.76
C ALA A 3 0.39 7.27 -23.76
N ALA A 4 -0.73 7.99 -23.76
CA ALA A 4 -0.87 9.26 -23.06
C ALA A 4 -0.78 9.13 -21.52
N GLY A 5 -0.94 7.91 -20.99
CA GLY A 5 -0.80 7.56 -19.57
C GLY A 5 0.58 7.05 -19.16
N ARG A 6 1.50 6.79 -20.10
CA ARG A 6 2.79 6.14 -19.85
C ARG A 6 3.62 6.81 -18.75
N LYS A 7 3.78 8.14 -18.83
CA LYS A 7 4.60 8.90 -17.87
C LYS A 7 4.02 8.85 -16.46
N VAL A 8 2.70 9.02 -16.34
CA VAL A 8 1.99 8.99 -15.06
C VAL A 8 2.03 7.60 -14.43
N LEU A 9 1.76 6.54 -15.21
CA LEU A 9 1.86 5.16 -14.73
C LEU A 9 3.29 4.80 -14.30
N LYS A 10 4.31 5.27 -15.05
CA LYS A 10 5.71 5.05 -14.68
C LYS A 10 6.07 5.72 -13.35
N VAL A 11 5.70 6.99 -13.16
CA VAL A 11 5.97 7.71 -11.92
C VAL A 11 5.20 7.09 -10.76
N GLY A 12 3.91 6.80 -10.93
CA GLY A 12 3.10 6.12 -9.92
C GLY A 12 3.65 4.74 -9.54
N GLY A 13 4.14 3.97 -10.52
CA GLY A 13 4.77 2.67 -10.28
C GLY A 13 6.08 2.76 -9.50
N ILE A 14 6.93 3.76 -9.81
CA ILE A 14 8.15 4.02 -9.05
C ILE A 14 7.82 4.40 -7.60
N LEU A 15 6.86 5.31 -7.40
CA LEU A 15 6.44 5.75 -6.07
C LEU A 15 5.89 4.58 -5.24
N MET A 16 5.04 3.72 -5.81
CA MET A 16 4.55 2.52 -5.12
C MET A 16 5.67 1.53 -4.81
N ALA A 17 6.62 1.32 -5.73
CA ALA A 17 7.75 0.44 -5.46
C ALA A 17 8.60 0.95 -4.29
N ILE A 18 8.88 2.25 -4.24
CA ILE A 18 9.64 2.87 -3.16
C ILE A 18 8.92 2.68 -1.83
N ILE A 19 7.63 2.99 -1.77
CA ILE A 19 6.83 2.83 -0.54
C ILE A 19 6.76 1.38 -0.11
N GLY A 20 6.58 0.44 -1.04
CA GLY A 20 6.60 -0.99 -0.74
C GLY A 20 7.91 -1.44 -0.10
N VAL A 21 9.06 -0.97 -0.59
CA VAL A 21 10.36 -1.29 0.02
C VAL A 21 10.48 -0.69 1.43
N PHE A 22 10.22 0.61 1.59
CA PHE A 22 10.34 1.26 2.91
C PHE A 22 9.36 0.68 3.92
N GLY A 23 8.12 0.44 3.52
CA GLY A 23 7.08 -0.18 4.35
C GLY A 23 7.48 -1.58 4.79
N ALA A 24 8.01 -2.40 3.89
CA ALA A 24 8.49 -3.74 4.24
C ALA A 24 9.66 -3.68 5.24
N VAL A 25 10.62 -2.76 5.05
CA VAL A 25 11.74 -2.59 5.98
C VAL A 25 11.26 -2.17 7.38
N ILE A 26 10.34 -1.21 7.46
CA ILE A 26 9.76 -0.75 8.74
C ILE A 26 9.01 -1.91 9.42
N ALA A 27 8.16 -2.62 8.68
CA ALA A 27 7.37 -3.72 9.22
C ALA A 27 8.25 -4.87 9.74
N VAL A 28 9.27 -5.28 8.97
CA VAL A 28 10.23 -6.32 9.39
C VAL A 28 11.04 -5.87 10.60
N SER A 29 11.50 -4.61 10.62
CA SER A 29 12.24 -4.06 11.76
C SER A 29 11.37 -4.04 13.02
N GLY A 30 10.08 -3.71 12.90
CA GLY A 30 9.13 -3.76 14.01
C GLY A 30 8.93 -5.18 14.55
N ILE A 31 8.79 -6.18 13.68
CA ILE A 31 8.68 -7.60 14.09
C ILE A 31 9.93 -8.03 14.87
N ILE A 32 11.12 -7.71 14.36
CA ILE A 32 12.39 -8.01 15.04
C ILE A 32 12.43 -7.29 16.40
N GLY A 33 12.01 -6.03 16.45
CA GLY A 33 11.96 -5.25 17.68
C GLY A 33 11.05 -5.87 18.74
N TYR A 34 9.84 -6.29 18.37
CA TYR A 34 8.91 -6.95 19.30
C TYR A 34 9.38 -8.32 19.77
N ASN A 35 10.03 -9.10 18.90
CA ASN A 35 10.54 -10.42 19.26
C ASN A 35 11.77 -10.37 20.17
N ASN A 36 12.53 -9.26 20.17
CA ASN A 36 13.72 -9.07 21.01
C ASN A 36 13.45 -8.11 22.19
N MET A 37 12.19 -7.73 22.41
CA MET A 37 11.81 -6.83 23.49
C MET A 37 11.91 -7.53 24.84
N ASP A 38 12.43 -6.83 25.86
CA ASP A 38 12.46 -7.36 27.21
C ASP A 38 11.03 -7.62 27.74
N PRO A 39 10.77 -8.75 28.44
CA PRO A 39 9.43 -9.09 28.92
C PRO A 39 8.79 -8.02 29.81
N SER A 40 9.58 -7.27 30.59
CA SER A 40 9.06 -6.18 31.43
C SER A 40 8.57 -4.99 30.60
N MET A 41 9.31 -4.63 29.55
CA MET A 41 8.91 -3.58 28.61
C MET A 41 7.73 -4.00 27.75
N ALA A 42 7.66 -5.27 27.35
CA ALA A 42 6.52 -5.80 26.62
C ALA A 42 5.23 -5.66 27.43
N ALA A 43 5.25 -6.06 28.72
CA ALA A 43 4.08 -5.96 29.60
C ALA A 43 3.61 -4.51 29.80
N ASP A 44 4.54 -3.57 29.98
CA ASP A 44 4.22 -2.14 30.08
C ASP A 44 3.62 -1.58 28.79
N MET A 45 4.17 -1.97 27.63
CA MET A 45 3.62 -1.58 26.32
C MET A 45 2.22 -2.15 26.09
N GLU A 46 1.96 -3.41 26.43
CA GLU A 46 0.61 -3.99 26.32
C GLU A 46 -0.40 -3.24 27.19
N LYS A 47 0.01 -2.83 28.39
CA LYS A 47 -0.83 -2.04 29.30
C LYS A 47 -1.11 -0.63 28.78
N ILE A 48 -0.13 0.02 28.16
CA ILE A 48 -0.28 1.37 27.60
C ILE A 48 -1.09 1.34 26.31
N MET A 49 -0.82 0.40 25.41
CA MET A 49 -1.46 0.32 24.09
C MET A 49 -2.80 -0.39 24.12
N GLY A 50 -3.11 -1.15 25.17
CA GLY A 50 -4.34 -1.93 25.29
C GLY A 50 -4.47 -3.04 24.25
N VAL A 51 -3.37 -3.42 23.61
CA VAL A 51 -3.27 -4.44 22.55
C VAL A 51 -2.05 -5.31 22.83
N SER A 52 -2.18 -6.62 22.62
CA SER A 52 -1.06 -7.53 22.85
C SER A 52 0.07 -7.32 21.83
N ILE A 53 1.32 -7.53 22.26
CA ILE A 53 2.49 -7.48 21.37
C ILE A 53 2.39 -8.55 20.28
N ARG A 54 1.74 -9.69 20.58
CA ARG A 54 1.45 -10.73 19.60
C ARG A 54 0.53 -10.23 18.48
N ASP A 55 -0.57 -9.56 18.82
CA ASP A 55 -1.50 -9.02 17.81
C ASP A 55 -0.82 -7.97 16.94
N LEU A 56 0.03 -7.13 17.55
CA LEU A 56 0.78 -6.12 16.83
C LEU A 56 1.81 -6.74 15.87
N SER A 57 2.48 -7.81 16.30
CA SER A 57 3.41 -8.58 15.47
C SER A 57 2.70 -9.25 14.29
N VAL A 58 1.51 -9.83 14.50
CA VAL A 58 0.69 -10.40 13.42
C VAL A 58 0.27 -9.32 12.42
N ASN A 59 -0.14 -8.14 12.91
CA ASN A 59 -0.50 -7.02 12.05
C ASN A 59 0.68 -6.56 11.18
N LEU A 60 1.89 -6.50 11.74
CA LEU A 60 3.11 -6.19 10.96
C LEU A 60 3.45 -7.28 9.94
N MET A 61 3.20 -8.56 10.23
CA MET A 61 3.38 -9.64 9.25
C MET A 61 2.43 -9.48 8.06
N VAL A 62 1.16 -9.18 8.33
CA VAL A 62 0.18 -8.89 7.27
C VAL A 62 0.58 -7.66 6.47
N SER A 63 1.00 -6.58 7.16
CA SER A 63 1.50 -5.36 6.51
C SER A 63 2.71 -5.63 5.62
N THR A 64 3.63 -6.49 6.04
CA THR A 64 4.79 -6.90 5.23
C THR A 64 4.35 -7.53 3.91
N VAL A 65 3.35 -8.42 3.93
CA VAL A 65 2.80 -9.05 2.72
C VAL A 65 2.19 -7.99 1.79
N VAL A 66 1.45 -7.03 2.35
CA VAL A 66 0.88 -5.92 1.57
C VAL A 66 1.97 -5.06 0.93
N CYS A 67 3.02 -4.71 1.67
CA CYS A 67 4.14 -3.93 1.14
C CYS A 67 4.89 -4.66 0.02
N VAL A 68 5.07 -5.97 0.15
CA VAL A 68 5.66 -6.81 -0.93
C VAL A 68 4.74 -6.82 -2.16
N PHE A 69 3.42 -6.90 -1.96
CA PHE A 69 2.47 -6.81 -3.05
C PHE A 69 2.51 -5.43 -3.74
N GLU A 70 2.54 -4.33 -2.99
CA GLU A 70 2.70 -2.98 -3.52
C GLU A 70 4.00 -2.81 -4.32
N LEU A 71 5.09 -3.41 -3.84
CA LEU A 71 6.37 -3.45 -4.55
C LEU A 71 6.23 -4.15 -5.90
N VAL A 72 5.63 -5.34 -5.92
CA VAL A 72 5.41 -6.11 -7.16
C VAL A 72 4.52 -5.32 -8.12
N VAL A 73 3.41 -4.75 -7.64
CA VAL A 73 2.50 -3.94 -8.46
C VAL A 73 3.21 -2.69 -9.00
N GLY A 74 4.03 -2.02 -8.19
CA GLY A 74 4.83 -0.88 -8.60
C GLY A 74 5.79 -1.24 -9.74
N ILE A 75 6.53 -2.34 -9.60
CA ILE A 75 7.45 -2.86 -10.63
C ILE A 75 6.68 -3.22 -11.91
N LEU A 76 5.54 -3.90 -11.80
CA LEU A 76 4.69 -4.24 -12.94
C LEU A 76 4.17 -2.99 -13.65
N GLY A 77 3.78 -1.95 -12.93
CA GLY A 77 3.37 -0.67 -13.53
C GLY A 77 4.49 0.01 -14.30
N VAL A 78 5.72 -0.01 -13.78
CA VAL A 78 6.88 0.52 -14.51
C VAL A 78 7.15 -0.30 -15.77
N ALA A 79 7.14 -1.64 -15.67
CA ALA A 79 7.38 -2.55 -16.79
C ALA A 79 6.30 -2.44 -17.88
N PHE A 80 5.03 -2.31 -17.49
CA PHE A 80 3.89 -2.25 -18.39
C PHE A 80 3.51 -0.82 -18.80
N SER A 81 4.19 0.21 -18.27
CA SER A 81 4.02 1.59 -18.71
C SER A 81 4.21 1.79 -20.22
N LYS A 82 5.01 0.94 -20.86
CA LYS A 82 5.24 0.96 -22.32
C LYS A 82 4.19 0.16 -23.12
N LYS A 83 3.41 -0.71 -22.47
CA LYS A 83 2.48 -1.66 -23.11
C LYS A 83 1.05 -1.26 -22.79
N ALA A 84 0.42 -0.51 -23.68
CA ALA A 84 -0.94 0.01 -23.48
C ALA A 84 -1.98 -1.11 -23.25
N GLU A 85 -1.82 -2.25 -23.94
CA GLU A 85 -2.63 -3.48 -23.78
C GLU A 85 -2.66 -4.02 -22.34
N LYS A 86 -1.57 -3.81 -21.58
CA LYS A 86 -1.47 -4.23 -20.18
C LYS A 86 -1.94 -3.17 -19.19
N GLY A 87 -2.43 -2.03 -19.67
CA GLY A 87 -2.97 -0.96 -18.84
C GLY A 87 -4.18 -1.40 -18.01
N ALA A 88 -5.02 -2.29 -18.54
CA ALA A 88 -6.17 -2.84 -17.80
C ALA A 88 -5.74 -3.66 -16.58
N LEU A 89 -4.69 -4.49 -16.72
CA LEU A 89 -4.12 -5.23 -15.60
C LEU A 89 -3.58 -4.29 -14.52
N CYS A 90 -2.79 -3.28 -14.90
CA CYS A 90 -2.29 -2.28 -13.95
C CYS A 90 -3.44 -1.56 -13.23
N PHE A 91 -4.52 -1.24 -13.93
CA PHE A 91 -5.67 -0.58 -13.32
C PHE A 91 -6.35 -1.47 -12.29
N ILE A 92 -6.60 -2.74 -12.62
CA ILE A 92 -7.19 -3.71 -11.68
C ILE A 92 -6.31 -3.84 -10.43
N LEU A 93 -4.99 -3.97 -10.60
CA LEU A 93 -4.05 -4.06 -9.47
C LEU A 93 -4.06 -2.80 -8.60
N GLY A 94 -4.17 -1.61 -9.22
CA GLY A 94 -4.28 -0.35 -8.49
C GLY A 94 -5.58 -0.26 -7.67
N ILE A 95 -6.69 -0.68 -8.25
CA ILE A 95 -7.99 -0.76 -7.54
C ILE A 95 -7.94 -1.74 -6.37
N ILE A 96 -7.31 -2.91 -6.54
CA ILE A 96 -7.14 -3.89 -5.46
C ILE A 96 -6.42 -3.25 -4.26
N ILE A 97 -5.34 -2.50 -4.50
CA ILE A 97 -4.59 -1.83 -3.42
C ILE A 97 -5.46 -0.77 -2.73
N ILE A 98 -6.21 0.04 -3.50
CA ILE A 98 -7.13 1.03 -2.94
C ILE A 98 -8.16 0.36 -2.03
N ILE A 99 -8.73 -0.77 -2.46
CA ILE A 99 -9.71 -1.54 -1.66
C ILE A 99 -9.08 -2.05 -0.37
N PHE A 100 -7.86 -2.61 -0.44
CA PHE A 100 -7.15 -3.05 0.76
C PHE A 100 -6.95 -1.91 1.75
N GLN A 101 -6.50 -0.73 1.28
CA GLN A 101 -6.23 0.39 2.16
C GLN A 101 -7.51 0.95 2.81
N VAL A 102 -8.56 1.13 2.02
CA VAL A 102 -9.87 1.58 2.52
C VAL A 102 -10.44 0.55 3.50
N GLY A 103 -10.35 -0.75 3.17
CA GLY A 103 -10.79 -1.84 4.02
C GLY A 103 -10.06 -1.87 5.36
N SER A 104 -8.75 -1.64 5.38
CA SER A 104 -7.96 -1.54 6.61
C SER A 104 -8.42 -0.38 7.51
N VAL A 105 -8.71 0.79 6.93
CA VAL A 105 -9.20 1.95 7.70
C VAL A 105 -10.61 1.71 8.24
N ILE A 106 -11.51 1.14 7.42
CA ILE A 106 -12.87 0.76 7.88
C ILE A 106 -12.77 -0.26 9.01
N TYR A 107 -11.91 -1.27 8.87
CA TYR A 107 -11.73 -2.28 9.91
C TYR A 107 -11.22 -1.68 11.22
N GLY A 108 -10.28 -0.73 11.15
CA GLY A 108 -9.81 0.03 12.31
C GLY A 108 -10.93 0.87 12.94
N SER A 109 -11.68 1.59 12.12
CA SER A 109 -12.73 2.50 12.60
C SER A 109 -13.93 1.78 13.22
N LEU A 110 -14.19 0.52 12.85
CA LEU A 110 -15.20 -0.31 13.52
C LEU A 110 -14.85 -0.63 14.99
N ARG A 111 -13.57 -0.55 15.38
CA ARG A 111 -13.11 -0.79 16.75
C ARG A 111 -12.98 0.48 17.57
N THR A 112 -12.51 1.56 16.95
CA THR A 112 -12.14 2.81 17.64
C THR A 112 -13.01 4.01 17.29
N GLY A 113 -14.00 3.85 16.40
CA GLY A 113 -14.75 4.94 15.79
C GLY A 113 -13.99 5.61 14.64
N PHE A 114 -14.71 6.40 13.83
CA PHE A 114 -14.08 7.24 12.80
C PHE A 114 -13.50 8.51 13.43
N THR A 115 -12.19 8.69 13.31
CA THR A 115 -11.48 9.90 13.74
C THR A 115 -11.06 10.74 12.53
N ALA A 116 -10.89 12.05 12.71
CA ALA A 116 -10.39 12.93 11.65
C ALA A 116 -8.99 12.52 11.19
N ASP A 117 -8.16 12.00 12.11
CA ASP A 117 -6.82 11.50 11.82
C ASP A 117 -6.83 10.27 10.90
N MET A 118 -7.76 9.32 11.10
CA MET A 118 -7.95 8.18 10.20
C MET A 118 -8.34 8.60 8.79
N ILE A 119 -9.15 9.65 8.64
CA ILE A 119 -9.56 10.16 7.33
C ILE A 119 -8.38 10.85 6.64
N LEU A 120 -7.61 11.66 7.37
CA LEU A 120 -6.43 12.34 6.85
C LEU A 120 -5.35 11.36 6.40
N THR A 121 -5.07 10.34 7.22
CA THR A 121 -4.11 9.28 6.89
C THR A 121 -4.57 8.44 5.70
N LEU A 122 -5.87 8.14 5.58
CA LEU A 122 -6.42 7.49 4.39
C LEU A 122 -6.23 8.33 3.13
N ILE A 123 -6.57 9.63 3.18
CA ILE A 123 -6.43 10.51 2.02
C ILE A 123 -4.97 10.58 1.59
N ALA A 124 -4.05 10.80 2.54
CA ALA A 124 -2.62 10.85 2.26
C ALA A 124 -2.10 9.51 1.70
N GLY A 125 -2.55 8.38 2.27
CA GLY A 125 -2.18 7.04 1.84
C GLY A 125 -2.70 6.67 0.44
N LEU A 126 -3.83 7.24 0.02
CA LEU A 126 -4.44 6.97 -1.29
C LEU A 126 -3.88 7.80 -2.44
N ILE A 127 -3.09 8.86 -2.18
CA ILE A 127 -2.54 9.74 -3.23
C ILE A 127 -1.78 8.91 -4.26
N ILE A 128 -0.89 8.02 -3.81
CA ILE A 128 0.01 7.28 -4.68
C ILE A 128 -0.70 6.14 -5.42
N PRO A 129 -1.50 5.29 -4.76
CA PRO A 129 -2.38 4.34 -5.43
C PRO A 129 -3.32 5.03 -6.43
N GLY A 130 -3.81 6.23 -6.11
CA GLY A 130 -4.64 7.06 -6.98
C GLY A 130 -3.91 7.51 -8.24
N VAL A 131 -2.70 8.06 -8.11
CA VAL A 131 -1.85 8.45 -9.25
C VAL A 131 -1.50 7.25 -10.12
N TYR A 132 -1.14 6.12 -9.51
CA TYR A 132 -0.87 4.87 -10.21
C TYR A 132 -2.08 4.39 -11.02
N THR A 133 -3.26 4.33 -10.39
CA THR A 133 -4.50 3.86 -11.00
C THR A 133 -4.97 4.80 -12.12
N PHE A 134 -4.87 6.12 -11.91
CA PHE A 134 -5.18 7.12 -12.93
C PHE A 134 -4.24 7.00 -14.14
N GLY A 135 -2.94 6.81 -13.90
CA GLY A 135 -1.96 6.53 -14.94
C GLY A 135 -2.30 5.27 -15.74
N ALA A 136 -2.69 4.20 -15.07
CA ALA A 136 -3.10 2.94 -15.69
C ALA A 136 -4.37 3.09 -16.54
N TRP A 137 -5.37 3.82 -16.04
CA TRP A 137 -6.61 4.11 -16.77
C TRP A 137 -6.35 4.91 -18.05
N LYS A 138 -5.52 5.95 -17.97
CA LYS A 138 -5.15 6.73 -19.16
C LYS A 138 -4.35 5.88 -20.16
N ASN A 139 -3.51 4.97 -19.67
CA ASN A 139 -2.71 4.07 -20.49
C ASN A 139 -3.58 3.03 -21.23
N MET A 140 -4.59 2.45 -20.57
CA MET A 140 -5.49 1.49 -21.22
C MET A 140 -6.36 2.15 -22.30
N ARG A 141 -6.82 3.39 -22.08
CA ARG A 141 -7.64 4.12 -23.07
C ARG A 141 -6.85 4.42 -24.34
N SER A 142 -5.56 4.69 -24.23
CA SER A 142 -4.69 4.85 -25.40
C SER A 142 -4.54 3.55 -26.21
N ALA A 143 -4.74 2.37 -25.61
CA ALA A 143 -4.76 1.09 -26.33
C ALA A 143 -6.08 0.86 -27.08
N GLN A 144 -7.20 1.36 -26.55
CA GLN A 144 -8.53 1.22 -27.15
C GLN A 144 -8.78 2.20 -28.30
N GLN A 145 -7.96 3.24 -28.42
CA GLN A 145 -8.05 4.28 -29.45
C GLN A 145 -7.03 4.11 -30.58
N ALA A 146 -6.18 3.08 -30.52
CA ALA A 146 -5.18 2.72 -31.52
C ALA A 146 -5.66 1.52 -32.34
#